data_AF-A0A1G1C4U9-F1
#
_entry.id   AF-A0A1G1C4U9-F1
#
_cell.length_a   1.000
_cell.length_b   1.000
_cell.length_c   1.000
_cell.angle_alpha   90.00
_cell.angle_beta   90.00
_cell.angle_gamma   90.00
#
_symmetry.space_group_name_H-M   'P 1'
#
loop_
_entity.id
_entity.type
_entity.pdbx_description
1 polymer ?
#
loop_
_entity_poly.entity_id
_entity_poly.type
_entity_poly.pdbx_seq_one_letter_code
_entity_poly.pdbx_strand_id
1 'polypeptide(L)'
;MFGANPEEHYANKPLTLNGESIGILPPNNRYACDQWQERVMEIPAAALKAIAGDNTLTIANCGGDCFKFCQAILAVQLADGTWVESNCDGTVYCTGGAGWPHFEGTLFQDKSPEVKLSLPVQHPQ
;
A
#
# COMPACT_ATOMS: atom_id res chain seq x y z
N MET A 1 16.17 3.03 5.38
CA MET A 1 16.13 2.06 4.27
C MET A 1 16.13 0.68 4.92
N PHE A 2 14.94 0.11 5.19
CA PHE A 2 14.60 -1.25 5.67
C PHE A 2 13.06 -1.40 5.50
N GLY A 3 12.58 -2.47 4.87
CA GLY A 3 11.15 -2.68 4.59
C GLY A 3 10.64 -4.05 5.01
N ALA A 4 9.45 -4.43 4.54
CA ALA A 4 8.69 -5.55 5.07
C ALA A 4 9.51 -6.85 5.10
N ASN A 5 9.75 -7.35 6.31
CA ASN A 5 10.58 -8.53 6.55
C ASN A 5 9.91 -9.78 5.93
N PRO A 6 10.67 -10.62 5.19
CA PRO A 6 10.11 -11.78 4.50
C PRO A 6 9.85 -12.99 5.41
N GLU A 7 10.29 -12.97 6.68
CA GLU A 7 10.08 -14.05 7.63
C GLU A 7 8.59 -14.29 7.91
N GLU A 8 8.21 -15.56 8.05
CA GLU A 8 6.82 -16.00 8.16
C GLU A 8 6.06 -15.35 9.34
N HIS A 9 6.73 -15.12 10.47
CA HIS A 9 6.11 -14.47 11.64
C HIS A 9 5.87 -12.96 11.46
N TYR A 10 6.54 -12.34 10.48
CA TYR A 10 6.30 -10.95 10.08
C TYR A 10 5.42 -10.85 8.83
N ALA A 11 5.11 -11.96 8.16
CA ALA A 11 4.27 -11.99 6.98
C ALA A 11 2.79 -11.63 7.30
N ASN A 12 1.93 -11.65 6.29
CA ASN A 12 0.48 -11.44 6.44
C ASN A 12 0.12 -10.04 6.95
N LYS A 13 0.47 -9.02 6.18
CA LYS A 13 0.02 -7.64 6.34
C LYS A 13 -1.12 -7.34 5.35
N PRO A 14 -2.40 -7.44 5.73
CA PRO A 14 -3.50 -7.25 4.81
C PRO A 14 -3.58 -5.82 4.27
N LEU A 15 -3.88 -5.70 2.98
CA LEU A 15 -4.23 -4.45 2.31
C LEU A 15 -5.72 -4.42 2.07
N THR A 16 -6.34 -3.28 2.36
CA THR A 16 -7.73 -3.03 1.99
C THR A 16 -7.85 -1.76 1.16
N LEU A 17 -8.66 -1.82 0.11
CA LEU A 17 -9.06 -0.68 -0.71
C LEU A 17 -10.56 -0.43 -0.50
N ASN A 18 -10.93 0.77 -0.05
CA ASN A 18 -12.32 1.12 0.28
C ASN A 18 -12.97 0.14 1.27
N GLY A 19 -12.17 -0.41 2.18
CA GLY A 19 -12.60 -1.43 3.14
C GLY A 19 -12.63 -2.86 2.62
N GLU A 20 -12.50 -3.10 1.31
CA GLU A 20 -12.44 -4.43 0.72
C GLU A 20 -11.00 -4.96 0.73
N SER A 21 -10.80 -6.22 1.12
CA SER A 21 -9.46 -6.84 1.09
C SER A 21 -8.97 -7.04 -0.34
N ILE A 22 -7.79 -6.50 -0.67
CA ILE A 22 -7.17 -6.63 -1.99
C ILE A 22 -5.93 -7.51 -2.01
N GLY A 23 -5.44 -7.95 -0.85
CA GLY A 23 -4.31 -8.88 -0.77
C GLY A 23 -3.46 -8.69 0.47
N ILE A 24 -2.24 -9.20 0.39
CA ILE A 24 -1.21 -9.11 1.44
C ILE A 24 -0.05 -8.27 0.90
N LEU A 25 0.54 -7.42 1.74
CA LEU A 25 1.68 -6.59 1.37
C LEU A 25 2.80 -7.51 0.90
N PRO A 26 3.29 -7.37 -0.35
CA PRO A 26 4.42 -8.15 -0.80
C PRO A 26 5.64 -7.88 0.07
N PRO A 27 6.37 -8.92 0.53
CA PRO A 27 7.58 -8.70 1.31
C PRO A 27 8.68 -8.05 0.47
N ASN A 28 9.66 -7.45 1.15
CA ASN A 28 10.88 -7.03 0.50
C ASN A 28 11.70 -8.23 0.02
N ASN A 29 12.57 -7.99 -0.97
CA ASN A 29 13.59 -8.98 -1.32
C ASN A 29 14.53 -9.12 -0.12
N ARG A 30 14.70 -10.34 0.37
CA ARG A 30 15.55 -10.68 1.54
C ARG A 30 16.96 -10.09 1.47
N TYR A 31 17.51 -9.93 0.28
CA TYR A 31 18.88 -9.42 0.08
C TYR A 31 18.95 -7.90 -0.13
N ALA A 32 17.81 -7.22 -0.09
CA ALA A 32 17.68 -5.78 -0.26
C ALA A 32 16.64 -5.19 0.71
N CYS A 33 16.43 -5.83 1.87
CA CYS A 33 15.47 -5.35 2.88
C CYS A 33 15.73 -3.88 3.19
N ASP A 34 16.99 -3.51 3.23
CA ASP A 34 17.55 -2.19 3.49
C ASP A 34 17.39 -1.21 2.33
N GLN A 35 16.55 -1.50 1.33
CA GLN A 35 16.34 -0.68 0.14
C GLN A 35 14.87 -0.29 -0.07
N TRP A 36 14.63 0.94 -0.53
CA TRP A 36 13.31 1.28 -1.09
C TRP A 36 13.10 0.40 -2.32
N GLN A 37 12.01 -0.36 -2.31
CA GLN A 37 11.66 -1.27 -3.39
C GLN A 37 10.24 -0.94 -3.85
N GLU A 38 10.07 -0.83 -5.15
CA GLU A 38 8.75 -0.78 -5.75
C GLU A 38 8.10 -2.16 -5.66
N ARG A 39 6.80 -2.16 -5.38
CA ARG A 39 5.96 -3.35 -5.34
C ARG A 39 4.66 -3.07 -6.08
N VAL A 40 4.34 -3.98 -6.98
CA VAL A 40 3.08 -3.99 -7.72
C VAL A 40 2.27 -5.20 -7.26
N MET A 41 0.98 -4.99 -7.06
CA MET A 41 0.03 -6.03 -6.69
C MET A 41 -1.21 -5.86 -7.55
N GLU A 42 -1.62 -6.95 -8.19
CA GLU A 42 -2.87 -7.00 -8.94
C GLU A 42 -4.06 -6.98 -7.98
N ILE A 43 -5.06 -6.15 -8.28
CA ILE A 43 -6.32 -6.16 -7.52
C ILE A 43 -7.15 -7.37 -7.99
N PRO A 44 -7.59 -8.25 -7.08
CA PRO A 44 -8.42 -9.38 -7.44
C PRO A 44 -9.71 -8.94 -8.14
N ALA A 45 -10.15 -9.68 -9.16
CA ALA A 45 -11.35 -9.36 -9.94
C ALA A 45 -12.60 -9.10 -9.06
N ALA A 46 -12.73 -9.85 -7.95
CA ALA A 46 -13.84 -9.70 -7.00
C ALA A 46 -13.85 -8.35 -6.26
N ALA A 47 -12.69 -7.70 -6.11
CA ALA A 47 -12.52 -6.43 -5.44
C ALA A 47 -12.58 -5.22 -6.38
N LEU A 48 -12.55 -5.42 -7.71
CA LEU A 48 -12.64 -4.33 -8.69
C LEU A 48 -13.91 -3.49 -8.55
N LYS A 49 -15.02 -4.11 -8.12
CA LYS A 49 -16.29 -3.42 -7.85
C LYS A 49 -16.21 -2.37 -6.73
N ALA A 50 -15.19 -2.43 -5.88
CA ALA A 50 -14.99 -1.50 -4.79
C ALA A 50 -14.27 -0.22 -5.26
N ILE A 51 -13.65 -0.23 -6.45
CA ILE A 51 -12.92 0.93 -6.98
C ILE A 51 -13.90 2.04 -7.34
N ALA A 52 -13.57 3.26 -6.92
CA ALA A 52 -14.33 4.47 -7.17
C ALA A 52 -13.41 5.59 -7.70
N GLY A 53 -13.99 6.76 -7.99
CA GLY A 53 -13.19 7.95 -8.33
C GLY A 53 -12.24 8.34 -7.21
N ASP A 54 -12.72 8.30 -5.96
CA ASP A 54 -11.92 8.51 -4.75
C ASP A 54 -11.81 7.19 -3.98
N ASN A 55 -10.59 6.83 -3.58
CA ASN A 55 -10.31 5.57 -2.90
C ASN A 55 -9.48 5.79 -1.63
N THR A 56 -9.63 4.88 -0.67
CA THR A 56 -8.81 4.81 0.53
C THR A 56 -8.08 3.46 0.60
N LEU A 57 -6.75 3.50 0.64
CA LEU A 57 -5.91 2.35 0.89
C LEU A 57 -5.50 2.33 2.36
N THR A 58 -5.57 1.15 3.00
CA THR A 58 -4.96 0.94 4.31
C THR A 58 -4.20 -0.37 4.37
N ILE A 59 -3.15 -0.40 5.19
CA ILE A 59 -2.29 -1.56 5.41
C ILE A 59 -2.31 -1.91 6.90
N ALA A 60 -2.59 -3.16 7.24
CA ALA A 60 -2.53 -3.66 8.60
C ALA A 60 -1.17 -4.32 8.91
N ASN A 61 -0.72 -4.21 10.16
CA ASN A 61 0.55 -4.75 10.66
C ASN A 61 0.33 -5.87 11.69
N CYS A 62 -0.33 -6.94 11.28
CA CYS A 62 -0.74 -8.02 12.18
C CYS A 62 0.43 -8.78 12.81
N GLY A 63 1.60 -8.80 12.17
CA GLY A 63 2.81 -9.48 12.66
C GLY A 63 3.71 -8.64 13.55
N GLY A 64 3.36 -7.38 13.84
CA GLY A 64 4.21 -6.47 14.64
C GLY A 64 5.54 -6.14 13.97
N ASP A 65 5.61 -6.21 12.65
CA ASP A 65 6.82 -5.94 11.88
C ASP A 65 7.16 -4.44 11.89
N CYS A 66 8.45 -4.14 11.67
CA CYS A 66 8.93 -2.78 11.43
C CYS A 66 9.10 -2.55 9.93
N PHE A 67 8.15 -1.86 9.30
CA PHE A 67 8.22 -1.49 7.88
C PHE A 67 7.80 -0.05 7.62
N LYS A 68 8.15 0.43 6.43
CA LYS A 68 7.68 1.70 5.88
C LYS A 68 7.17 1.52 4.47
N PHE A 69 6.30 2.42 4.04
CA PHE A 69 5.86 2.53 2.66
C PHE A 69 5.61 4.00 2.31
N CYS A 70 5.68 4.33 1.03
CA CYS A 70 5.37 5.64 0.46
C CYS A 70 5.00 5.48 -1.02
N GLN A 71 4.60 6.57 -1.66
CA GLN A 71 4.31 6.62 -3.10
C GLN A 71 3.28 5.58 -3.56
N ALA A 72 2.21 5.43 -2.78
CA ALA A 72 1.10 4.57 -3.18
C ALA A 72 0.36 5.20 -4.37
N ILE A 73 0.12 4.38 -5.40
CA ILE A 73 -0.60 4.73 -6.63
C ILE A 73 -1.58 3.59 -6.94
N LEU A 74 -2.79 3.95 -7.36
CA LEU A 74 -3.75 3.04 -7.94
C LEU A 74 -3.75 3.21 -9.47
N ALA A 75 -3.44 2.15 -10.21
CA ALA A 75 -3.56 2.12 -11.66
C ALA A 75 -4.74 1.23 -12.06
N VAL A 76 -5.58 1.69 -13.00
CA VAL A 76 -6.67 0.91 -13.57
C VAL A 76 -6.67 0.98 -15.09
N GLN A 77 -7.00 -0.13 -15.74
CA GLN A 77 -7.18 -0.18 -17.18
C GLN A 77 -8.67 0.00 -17.52
N LEU A 78 -8.95 0.95 -18.41
CA LEU A 78 -10.29 1.23 -18.92
C LEU A 78 -10.68 0.21 -20.00
N ALA A 79 -11.97 0.20 -20.37
CA ALA A 79 -12.50 -0.73 -21.36
C ALA A 79 -11.87 -0.60 -22.77
N ASP A 80 -11.33 0.57 -23.09
CA ASP A 80 -10.60 0.85 -24.34
C ASP A 80 -9.12 0.40 -24.28
N GLY A 81 -8.66 -0.13 -23.13
CA GLY A 81 -7.29 -0.54 -22.88
C GLY A 81 -6.38 0.56 -22.34
N THR A 82 -6.87 1.80 -22.21
CA THR A 82 -6.10 2.93 -21.67
C THR A 82 -5.87 2.75 -20.17
N TRP A 83 -4.65 3.01 -19.71
CA TRP A 83 -4.33 3.05 -18.28
C TRP A 83 -4.54 4.45 -17.71
N VAL A 84 -5.15 4.51 -16.53
CA VAL A 84 -5.24 5.73 -15.73
C VAL A 84 -4.70 5.46 -14.33
N GLU A 85 -3.97 6.42 -13.79
CA GLU A 85 -3.35 6.35 -12.47
C GLU A 85 -3.97 7.40 -11.55
N SER A 86 -4.07 7.08 -10.26
CA SER A 86 -4.46 8.05 -9.24
C SER A 86 -3.38 9.09 -9.03
N ASN A 87 -3.66 10.11 -8.22
CA ASN A 87 -2.57 10.85 -7.56
C ASN A 87 -1.63 9.88 -6.82
N CYS A 88 -0.37 10.30 -6.69
CA CYS A 88 0.62 9.62 -5.87
C CYS A 88 0.66 10.26 -4.47
N ASP A 89 0.47 9.46 -3.42
CA ASP A 89 0.70 9.94 -2.05
C ASP A 89 2.19 9.79 -1.68
N GLY A 90 2.91 10.90 -1.69
CA GLY A 90 4.35 10.95 -1.35
C GLY A 90 4.66 10.81 0.15
N THR A 91 3.64 10.71 1.01
CA THR A 91 3.84 10.58 2.45
C THR A 91 4.54 9.27 2.80
N VAL A 92 5.57 9.34 3.65
CA VAL A 92 6.18 8.13 4.24
C VAL A 92 5.36 7.72 5.45
N TYR A 93 4.85 6.50 5.45
CA TYR A 93 4.18 5.87 6.57
C TYR A 93 5.10 4.81 7.16
N CYS A 94 5.15 4.75 8.49
CA CYS A 94 6.12 3.94 9.20
C CYS A 94 5.45 3.26 10.39
N THR A 95 5.63 1.96 10.54
CA THR A 95 5.20 1.29 11.78
C THR A 95 6.05 1.78 12.95
N GLY A 96 5.42 2.24 14.03
CA GLY A 96 6.08 2.80 15.22
C GLY A 96 5.98 1.87 16.43
N GLY A 97 7.01 1.04 16.64
CA GLY A 97 7.25 0.33 17.90
C GLY A 97 8.31 1.04 18.74
N ALA A 98 8.21 0.94 20.07
CA ALA A 98 9.21 1.50 20.98
C ALA A 98 10.58 0.84 20.75
N GLY A 99 11.48 1.53 20.07
CA GLY A 99 12.88 1.10 19.91
C GLY A 99 13.41 1.05 18.49
N TRP A 100 12.63 1.37 17.44
CA TRP A 100 13.20 1.44 16.08
C TRP A 100 13.95 2.76 15.86
N PRO A 101 15.30 2.79 15.82
CA PRO A 101 16.07 4.05 15.86
C PRO A 101 15.94 4.90 14.59
N HIS A 102 15.45 4.29 13.50
CA HIS A 102 15.40 4.89 12.18
C HIS A 102 13.97 5.10 11.69
N PHE A 103 13.00 5.29 12.59
CA PHE A 103 11.63 5.66 12.18
C PHE A 103 11.63 7.02 11.46
N GLU A 104 10.71 7.21 10.51
CA GLU A 104 10.49 8.51 9.85
C GLU A 104 9.05 8.61 9.36
N GLY A 105 8.56 9.82 9.08
CA GLY A 105 7.23 10.03 8.52
C GLY A 105 6.09 9.81 9.52
N THR A 106 4.91 9.47 8.98
CA THR A 106 3.68 9.28 9.76
C THR A 106 3.66 7.91 10.42
N LEU A 107 3.64 7.89 11.75
CA LEU A 107 3.66 6.66 12.53
C LEU A 107 2.30 5.98 12.59
N PHE A 108 2.30 4.65 12.60
CA PHE A 108 1.14 3.81 12.91
C PHE A 108 1.54 2.53 13.63
N GLN A 109 0.62 1.87 14.35
CA GLN A 109 0.92 0.60 15.04
C GLN A 109 0.26 -0.57 14.34
N ASP A 110 -1.06 -0.73 14.51
CA ASP A 110 -1.78 -1.90 13.99
C ASP A 110 -2.27 -1.71 12.56
N LYS A 111 -2.59 -0.48 12.17
CA LYS A 111 -3.17 -0.14 10.87
C LYS A 111 -2.72 1.25 10.45
N SER A 112 -2.35 1.41 9.19
CA SER A 112 -1.99 2.72 8.62
C SER A 112 -3.19 3.68 8.66
N PRO A 113 -2.94 5.01 8.62
CA PRO A 113 -3.94 5.97 8.19
C PRO A 113 -4.48 5.62 6.79
N GLU A 114 -5.62 6.20 6.44
CA GLU A 114 -6.17 6.10 5.10
C GLU A 114 -5.33 6.91 4.12
N VAL A 115 -4.77 6.21 3.13
CA VAL A 115 -4.08 6.80 1.99
C VAL A 115 -5.10 7.12 0.92
N LYS A 116 -5.23 8.40 0.56
CA LYS A 116 -6.22 8.86 -0.41
C LYS A 116 -5.70 8.77 -1.83
N LEU A 117 -6.39 7.99 -2.66
CA LEU A 117 -6.05 7.71 -4.06
C LEU A 117 -7.25 8.08 -4.95
N SER A 118 -7.17 9.24 -5.58
CA SER A 118 -8.17 9.80 -6.49
C SER A 118 -7.75 9.58 -7.94
N LEU A 119 -8.56 8.83 -8.68
CA LEU A 119 -8.43 8.69 -10.13
C LEU A 119 -8.88 9.98 -10.83
N PRO A 120 -8.26 10.36 -11.96
CA PRO A 120 -8.70 11.51 -12.73
C PRO A 120 -10.13 11.29 -13.21
N VAL A 121 -10.99 12.28 -13.00
CA VAL A 121 -12.35 12.27 -13.54
C VAL A 121 -12.24 12.40 -15.07
N GLN A 122 -12.53 11.31 -15.79
CA GLN A 122 -12.78 11.42 -17.22
C GLN A 122 -14.20 11.98 -17.41
N HIS A 123 -14.29 13.23 -17.87
CA HIS A 123 -15.55 13.71 -18.42
C HIS A 123 -15.84 12.92 -19.71
N PRO A 124 -16.98 12.23 -19.83
CA PRO A 124 -17.39 11.72 -21.13
C PRO A 124 -17.59 12.92 -22.07
N GLN A 125 -16.89 12.90 -23.20
CA GLN A 125 -17.17 13.81 -24.33
C GLN A 125 -18.44 13.38 -25.06
#